data_AF-A0AB37WVV8-F1
#
_entry.id   AF-A0AB37WVV8-F1
#
_cell.length_a   1.000
_cell.length_b   1.000
_cell.length_c   1.000
_cell.angle_alpha   90.00
_cell.angle_beta   90.00
_cell.angle_gamma   90.00
#
_symmetry.space_group_name_H-M   'P 1'
#
loop_
_entity.id
_entity.type
_entity.pdbx_description
1 polymer ?
#
loop_
_entity_poly.entity_id
_entity_poly.type
_entity_poly.pdbx_seq_one_letter_code
_entity_poly.pdbx_strand_id
1 'polypeptide(L)'
;MVSTSVLFSFFEAIQATDAEAYRSHIYGAVRMLEVTKPKQCSGGALCQIFYHLRTQMVFINLTRDGEETPFQVQRILYGSLEYIRLPVFQRLLSHVSYLIEEHSAQKSDASQHSIDPETYMEVAANIEELWLEYAGGAASNDTPVFWQDVTTGAIQFRDEFTALTVAYFSAARILLCIVMSRYTESLFTIPHQHSIILQASQYLQTYTNGFAYMRMATPLLLVALHSPASSQREKATACFERWINKPMSGISALALERIRRHLVPKKHLTA
;
A
#
# COMPACT_ATOMS: atom_id res chain seq x y z
N MET A 1 -4.57 -21.06 16.89
CA MET A 1 -4.42 -21.38 15.45
C MET A 1 -4.29 -20.12 14.61
N VAL A 2 -5.21 -19.16 14.65
CA VAL A 2 -5.13 -17.89 13.89
C VAL A 2 -3.83 -17.12 14.15
N SER A 3 -3.49 -16.90 15.43
CA SER A 3 -2.23 -16.24 15.82
C SER A 3 -0.99 -16.98 15.31
N THR A 4 -1.06 -18.31 15.18
CA THR A 4 0.04 -19.15 14.69
C THR A 4 0.21 -19.02 13.18
N SER A 5 -0.87 -19.12 12.40
CA SER A 5 -0.83 -18.91 10.94
C SER A 5 -0.38 -17.49 10.58
N VAL A 6 -0.76 -16.51 11.39
CA VAL A 6 -0.30 -15.13 11.24
C VAL A 6 1.17 -14.99 11.64
N LEU A 7 1.61 -15.59 12.75
CA LEU A 7 3.03 -15.59 13.12
C LEU A 7 3.89 -16.20 12.01
N PHE A 8 3.42 -17.26 11.35
CA PHE A 8 4.10 -17.84 10.20
C PHE A 8 4.06 -16.94 8.96
N SER A 9 2.97 -16.18 8.74
CA SER A 9 2.95 -15.21 7.65
C SER A 9 3.89 -14.03 7.91
N PHE A 10 4.07 -13.59 9.17
CA PHE A 10 5.13 -12.66 9.55
C PHE A 10 6.52 -13.25 9.35
N PHE A 11 6.73 -14.50 9.78
CA PHE A 11 8.00 -15.19 9.61
C PHE A 11 8.40 -15.22 8.13
N GLU A 12 7.45 -15.49 7.24
CA GLU A 12 7.72 -15.56 5.80
C GLU A 12 7.68 -14.21 5.11
N ALA A 13 7.02 -13.20 5.68
CA ALA A 13 7.24 -11.81 5.27
C ALA A 13 8.67 -11.35 5.57
N ILE A 14 9.26 -11.84 6.67
CA ILE A 14 10.59 -11.44 7.16
C ILE A 14 11.68 -12.30 6.52
N GLN A 15 11.49 -13.60 6.43
CA GLN A 15 12.47 -14.59 5.98
C GLN A 15 11.76 -15.59 5.08
N ALA A 16 11.40 -15.12 3.88
CA ALA A 16 10.69 -15.95 2.93
C ALA A 16 11.57 -17.08 2.41
N THR A 17 11.00 -18.27 2.31
CA THR A 17 11.60 -19.38 1.59
C THR A 17 11.67 -19.05 0.09
N ASP A 18 10.58 -18.50 -0.45
CA ASP A 18 10.49 -17.89 -1.78
C ASP A 18 9.29 -16.92 -1.88
N ALA A 19 9.15 -16.25 -3.02
CA ALA A 19 8.10 -15.26 -3.27
C ALA A 19 6.67 -15.86 -3.23
N GLU A 20 6.51 -17.11 -3.64
CA GLU A 20 5.21 -17.78 -3.71
C GLU A 20 4.79 -18.36 -2.36
N ALA A 21 5.76 -18.84 -1.56
CA ALA A 21 5.58 -19.21 -0.17
C ALA A 21 5.08 -18.01 0.66
N TYR A 22 5.69 -16.83 0.45
CA TYR A 22 5.21 -15.60 1.09
C TYR A 22 3.74 -15.28 0.75
N ARG A 23 3.36 -15.32 -0.55
CA ARG A 23 1.95 -15.11 -0.96
C ARG A 23 1.02 -16.14 -0.33
N SER A 24 1.38 -17.42 -0.41
CA SER A 24 0.59 -18.54 0.10
C SER A 24 0.34 -18.43 1.60
N HIS A 25 1.32 -18.00 2.38
CA HIS A 25 1.17 -17.81 3.82
C HIS A 25 0.29 -16.60 4.18
N ILE A 26 0.38 -15.50 3.43
CA ILE A 26 -0.53 -14.37 3.63
C ILE A 26 -1.97 -14.78 3.29
N TYR A 27 -2.19 -15.50 2.18
CA TYR A 27 -3.51 -16.04 1.82
C TYR A 27 -4.05 -17.01 2.87
N GLY A 28 -3.21 -17.91 3.37
CA GLY A 28 -3.57 -18.81 4.47
C GLY A 28 -3.96 -18.04 5.73
N ALA A 29 -3.21 -16.99 6.09
CA ALA A 29 -3.52 -16.16 7.26
C ALA A 29 -4.84 -15.38 7.09
N VAL A 30 -5.13 -14.87 5.89
CA VAL A 30 -6.42 -14.25 5.56
C VAL A 30 -7.57 -15.24 5.71
N ARG A 31 -7.45 -16.45 5.12
CA ARG A 31 -8.45 -17.52 5.28
C ARG A 31 -8.73 -17.86 6.73
N MET A 32 -7.68 -17.92 7.56
CA MET A 32 -7.82 -18.16 8.98
C MET A 32 -8.52 -17.02 9.72
N LEU A 33 -8.36 -15.77 9.28
CA LEU A 33 -9.13 -14.65 9.81
C LEU A 33 -10.60 -14.68 9.38
N GLU A 34 -10.92 -15.08 8.13
CA GLU A 34 -12.31 -15.19 7.65
C GLU A 34 -13.14 -16.16 8.49
N VAL A 35 -12.53 -17.26 8.96
CA VAL A 35 -13.20 -18.23 9.84
C VAL A 35 -13.25 -17.79 11.31
N THR A 36 -12.61 -16.67 11.65
CA THR A 36 -12.60 -16.11 13.01
C THR A 36 -13.78 -15.16 13.20
N LYS A 37 -14.52 -15.31 14.30
CA LYS A 37 -15.73 -14.49 14.53
C LYS A 37 -15.39 -13.02 14.79
N PRO A 38 -16.24 -12.05 14.36
CA PRO A 38 -15.92 -10.63 14.40
C PRO A 38 -15.56 -10.00 15.74
N LYS A 39 -16.10 -10.55 16.82
CA LYS A 39 -15.88 -10.05 18.19
C LYS A 39 -14.47 -10.32 18.71
N GLN A 40 -13.72 -11.24 18.08
CA GLN A 40 -12.40 -11.66 18.57
C GLN A 40 -11.25 -10.80 18.05
N CYS A 41 -11.52 -9.91 17.08
CA CYS A 41 -10.47 -9.16 16.39
C CYS A 41 -10.66 -7.62 16.49
N SER A 42 -11.60 -7.16 17.30
CA SER A 42 -11.85 -5.72 17.52
C SER A 42 -10.78 -5.03 18.39
N GLY A 43 -9.97 -5.78 19.14
CA GLY A 43 -8.92 -5.24 20.00
C GLY A 43 -7.68 -6.13 20.14
N GLY A 44 -6.68 -5.63 20.84
CA GLY A 44 -5.45 -6.38 21.18
C GLY A 44 -4.61 -6.79 19.97
N ALA A 45 -3.82 -7.85 20.14
CA ALA A 45 -2.87 -8.33 19.14
C ALA A 45 -3.54 -8.76 17.82
N LEU A 46 -4.75 -9.36 17.89
CA LEU A 46 -5.48 -9.81 16.70
C LEU A 46 -5.91 -8.64 15.79
N CYS A 47 -6.22 -7.47 16.36
CA CYS A 47 -6.50 -6.26 15.60
C CYS A 47 -5.25 -5.76 14.84
N GLN A 48 -4.08 -5.78 15.49
CA GLN A 48 -2.82 -5.36 14.86
C GLN A 48 -2.38 -6.33 13.74
N ILE A 49 -2.60 -7.62 13.96
CA ILE A 49 -2.44 -8.69 12.99
C ILE A 49 -3.30 -8.44 11.75
N PHE A 50 -4.58 -8.12 11.98
CA PHE A 50 -5.53 -7.80 10.93
C PHE A 50 -5.06 -6.60 10.10
N TYR A 51 -4.64 -5.51 10.75
CA TYR A 51 -4.13 -4.32 10.05
C TYR A 51 -2.88 -4.62 9.23
N HIS A 52 -2.00 -5.48 9.75
CA HIS A 52 -0.84 -5.93 9.01
C HIS A 52 -1.23 -6.72 7.77
N LEU A 53 -2.10 -7.73 7.89
CA LEU A 53 -2.52 -8.57 6.77
C LEU A 53 -3.24 -7.78 5.68
N ARG A 54 -4.10 -6.82 6.04
CA ARG A 54 -4.71 -5.91 5.04
C ARG A 54 -3.64 -5.16 4.26
N THR A 55 -2.61 -4.67 4.94
CA THR A 55 -1.52 -3.94 4.30
C THR A 55 -0.72 -4.83 3.33
N GLN A 56 -0.41 -6.06 3.75
CA GLN A 56 0.31 -7.02 2.89
C GLN A 56 -0.51 -7.50 1.70
N MET A 57 -1.83 -7.66 1.86
CA MET A 57 -2.72 -8.01 0.76
C MET A 57 -2.79 -6.90 -0.30
N VAL A 58 -2.85 -5.64 0.12
CA VAL A 58 -2.78 -4.50 -0.79
C VAL A 58 -1.46 -4.51 -1.58
N PHE A 59 -0.34 -4.82 -0.94
CA PHE A 59 0.95 -5.00 -1.62
C PHE A 59 0.92 -6.16 -2.62
N ILE A 60 0.46 -7.35 -2.20
CA ILE A 60 0.40 -8.54 -3.06
C ILE A 60 -0.42 -8.23 -4.32
N ASN A 61 -1.60 -7.63 -4.18
CA ASN A 61 -2.45 -7.27 -5.33
C ASN A 61 -1.72 -6.36 -6.33
N LEU A 62 -1.01 -5.35 -5.86
CA LEU A 62 -0.22 -4.47 -6.73
C LEU A 62 0.90 -5.22 -7.49
N THR A 63 1.40 -6.34 -6.95
CA THR A 63 2.42 -7.19 -7.61
C THR A 63 1.88 -8.13 -8.69
N ARG A 64 0.56 -8.34 -8.78
CA ARG A 64 -0.03 -9.36 -9.66
C ARG A 64 -0.33 -8.92 -11.10
N ASP A 65 -0.09 -7.65 -11.44
CA ASP A 65 -0.17 -7.11 -12.82
C ASP A 65 -1.41 -7.55 -13.63
N GLY A 66 -2.57 -7.63 -12.98
CA GLY A 66 -3.85 -8.00 -13.63
C GLY A 66 -4.23 -9.49 -13.53
N GLU A 67 -3.41 -10.35 -12.92
CA GLU A 67 -3.83 -11.72 -12.61
C GLU A 67 -4.90 -11.74 -11.51
N GLU A 68 -5.91 -12.60 -11.67
CA GLU A 68 -6.97 -12.78 -10.67
C GLU A 68 -6.40 -13.18 -9.31
N THR A 69 -6.79 -12.42 -8.29
CA THR A 69 -6.51 -12.75 -6.90
C THR A 69 -7.61 -13.66 -6.36
N PRO A 70 -7.28 -14.75 -5.63
CA PRO A 70 -8.29 -15.60 -5.01
C PRO A 70 -9.14 -14.89 -3.94
N PHE A 71 -8.79 -13.64 -3.63
CA PHE A 71 -9.44 -12.78 -2.64
C PHE A 71 -9.60 -11.37 -3.22
N GLN A 72 -10.79 -10.78 -3.06
CA GLN A 72 -11.00 -9.35 -3.29
C GLN A 72 -10.59 -8.61 -2.01
N VAL A 73 -9.59 -7.75 -2.07
CA VAL A 73 -9.02 -7.08 -0.88
C VAL A 73 -10.02 -6.09 -0.29
N GLN A 74 -10.93 -5.54 -1.09
CA GLN A 74 -12.09 -4.80 -0.59
C GLN A 74 -13.02 -5.68 0.27
N ARG A 75 -13.23 -6.95 -0.12
CA ARG A 75 -14.00 -7.94 0.66
C ARG A 75 -13.21 -8.57 1.79
N ILE A 76 -11.90 -8.40 1.83
CA ILE A 76 -11.09 -8.83 2.96
C ILE A 76 -11.47 -7.97 4.16
N LEU A 77 -12.40 -8.56 4.90
CA LEU A 77 -12.76 -8.24 6.26
C LEU A 77 -13.60 -6.98 6.48
N TYR A 78 -14.19 -6.43 5.41
CA TYR A 78 -15.37 -5.57 5.52
C TYR A 78 -16.57 -6.46 5.90
N GLY A 79 -16.85 -6.57 7.19
CA GLY A 79 -17.92 -7.44 7.74
C GLY A 79 -17.44 -8.49 8.73
N SER A 80 -16.14 -8.80 8.75
CA SER A 80 -15.55 -9.72 9.73
C SER A 80 -15.12 -9.02 11.02
N LEU A 81 -15.30 -7.72 11.19
CA LEU A 81 -15.07 -7.01 12.46
C LEU A 81 -16.29 -6.17 12.79
N GLU A 82 -16.84 -6.32 14.01
CA GLU A 82 -17.81 -5.37 14.58
C GLU A 82 -17.03 -4.12 15.06
N TYR A 83 -16.40 -3.40 14.14
CA TYR A 83 -15.79 -2.12 14.46
C TYR A 83 -16.85 -1.03 14.42
N ILE A 84 -17.04 -0.31 15.53
CA ILE A 84 -17.95 0.85 15.61
C ILE A 84 -17.46 1.97 14.69
N ARG A 85 -16.13 2.15 14.56
CA ARG A 85 -15.49 3.06 13.59
C ARG A 85 -14.03 2.66 13.36
N LEU A 86 -13.66 2.33 12.13
CA LEU A 86 -12.27 2.02 11.77
C LEU A 86 -11.36 3.26 11.89
N PRO A 87 -10.09 3.12 12.31
CA PRO A 87 -9.12 4.20 12.28
C PRO A 87 -8.93 4.77 10.87
N VAL A 88 -8.58 6.06 10.77
CA VAL A 88 -8.39 6.76 9.48
C VAL A 88 -7.49 5.99 8.51
N PHE A 89 -6.34 5.49 8.98
CA PHE A 89 -5.42 4.70 8.16
C PHE A 89 -6.09 3.45 7.55
N GLN A 90 -7.00 2.81 8.27
CA GLN A 90 -7.69 1.60 7.81
C GLN A 90 -8.84 1.89 6.85
N ARG A 91 -9.49 3.06 6.99
CA ARG A 91 -10.46 3.57 6.02
C ARG A 91 -9.76 3.98 4.73
N LEU A 92 -8.63 4.68 4.84
CA LEU A 92 -7.76 5.02 3.70
C LEU A 92 -7.31 3.77 2.95
N LEU A 93 -6.90 2.72 3.66
CA LEU A 93 -6.46 1.47 3.06
C LEU A 93 -7.58 0.78 2.24
N SER A 94 -8.85 0.96 2.61
CA SER A 94 -9.99 0.48 1.80
C SER A 94 -10.05 1.19 0.45
N HIS A 95 -9.85 2.52 0.40
CA HIS A 95 -9.81 3.27 -0.86
C HIS A 95 -8.57 2.91 -1.69
N VAL A 96 -7.39 2.75 -1.05
CA VAL A 96 -6.16 2.32 -1.74
C VAL A 96 -6.35 0.93 -2.37
N SER A 97 -6.95 0.00 -1.64
CA SER A 97 -7.28 -1.33 -2.14
C SER A 97 -8.18 -1.26 -3.37
N TYR A 98 -9.28 -0.51 -3.27
CA TYR A 98 -10.23 -0.32 -4.35
C TYR A 98 -9.54 0.25 -5.60
N LEU A 99 -8.73 1.30 -5.45
CA LEU A 99 -8.01 1.90 -6.58
C LEU A 99 -6.96 0.96 -7.22
N ILE A 100 -6.35 0.05 -6.45
CA ILE A 100 -5.44 -0.97 -7.00
C ILE A 100 -6.21 -2.03 -7.79
N GLU A 101 -7.39 -2.43 -7.32
CA GLU A 101 -8.28 -3.34 -8.04
C GLU A 101 -8.74 -2.72 -9.36
N GLU A 102 -9.17 -1.46 -9.34
CA GLU A 102 -9.50 -0.68 -10.54
C GLU A 102 -8.30 -0.58 -11.50
N HIS A 103 -7.11 -0.23 -11.00
CA HIS A 103 -5.89 -0.20 -11.82
C HIS A 103 -5.57 -1.57 -12.46
N SER A 104 -5.83 -2.66 -11.74
CA SER A 104 -5.55 -4.02 -12.23
C SER A 104 -6.57 -4.45 -13.28
N ALA A 105 -7.86 -4.18 -13.06
CA ALA A 105 -8.93 -4.43 -14.03
C ALA A 105 -8.71 -3.69 -15.35
N GLN A 106 -8.16 -2.47 -15.28
CA GLN A 106 -7.80 -1.69 -16.47
C GLN A 106 -6.74 -2.35 -17.37
N LYS A 107 -5.89 -3.24 -16.84
CA LYS A 107 -4.80 -3.88 -17.59
C LYS A 107 -5.15 -5.23 -18.20
N SER A 108 -6.18 -5.90 -17.69
CA SER A 108 -6.52 -7.26 -18.07
C SER A 108 -7.41 -7.36 -19.31
N ASP A 109 -7.75 -6.24 -19.98
CA ASP A 109 -8.75 -6.14 -21.07
C ASP A 109 -10.12 -6.76 -20.74
N ALA A 110 -10.32 -7.23 -19.50
CA ALA A 110 -11.46 -8.02 -19.06
C ALA A 110 -12.64 -7.16 -18.61
N SER A 111 -12.49 -5.83 -18.54
CA SER A 111 -13.59 -4.92 -18.24
C SER A 111 -13.68 -3.74 -19.23
N GLN A 112 -14.81 -3.67 -19.92
CA GLN A 112 -15.37 -2.43 -20.48
C GLN A 112 -15.89 -1.47 -19.37
N HIS A 113 -15.50 -1.68 -18.11
CA HIS A 113 -15.93 -0.88 -16.98
C HIS A 113 -14.72 -0.17 -16.40
N SER A 114 -14.48 1.03 -16.91
CA SER A 114 -13.75 2.06 -16.16
C SER A 114 -14.62 2.50 -14.99
N ILE A 115 -14.01 2.75 -13.82
CA ILE A 115 -14.65 3.45 -12.70
C ILE A 115 -15.48 4.61 -13.22
N ASP A 116 -16.77 4.68 -12.91
CA ASP A 116 -17.60 5.78 -13.38
C ASP A 116 -17.14 7.11 -12.77
N PRO A 117 -17.30 8.25 -13.47
CA PRO A 117 -16.81 9.54 -12.99
C PRO A 117 -17.37 9.96 -11.63
N GLU A 118 -18.61 9.56 -11.30
CA GLU A 118 -19.25 9.91 -10.02
C GLU A 118 -18.59 9.16 -8.87
N THR A 119 -18.41 7.84 -9.00
CA THR A 119 -17.68 7.00 -8.03
C THR A 119 -16.23 7.45 -7.89
N TYR A 120 -15.57 7.84 -8.99
CA TYR A 120 -14.22 8.42 -8.92
C TYR A 120 -14.20 9.70 -8.07
N MET A 121 -15.12 10.63 -8.32
CA MET A 121 -15.22 11.87 -7.55
C MET A 121 -15.54 11.61 -6.08
N GLU A 122 -16.41 10.64 -5.80
CA GLU A 122 -16.74 10.22 -4.44
C GLU A 122 -15.51 9.66 -3.71
N VAL A 123 -14.76 8.75 -4.34
CA VAL A 123 -13.54 8.18 -3.75
C VAL A 123 -12.48 9.26 -3.52
N ALA A 124 -12.29 10.17 -4.47
CA ALA A 124 -11.36 11.28 -4.32
C ALA A 124 -11.76 12.22 -3.16
N ALA A 125 -13.04 12.59 -3.07
CA ALA A 125 -13.57 13.41 -1.98
C ALA A 125 -13.40 12.72 -0.63
N ASN A 126 -13.71 11.42 -0.53
CA ASN A 126 -13.54 10.63 0.68
C ASN A 126 -12.07 10.57 1.14
N ILE A 127 -11.11 10.44 0.22
CA ILE A 127 -9.68 10.45 0.56
C ILE A 127 -9.25 11.82 1.12
N GLU A 128 -9.72 12.92 0.54
CA GLU A 128 -9.40 14.26 1.05
C GLU A 128 -10.11 14.58 2.37
N GLU A 129 -11.34 14.11 2.57
CA GLU A 129 -12.03 14.20 3.87
C GLU A 129 -11.25 13.44 4.96
N LEU A 130 -10.77 12.23 4.66
CA LEU A 130 -9.91 11.47 5.57
C LEU A 130 -8.60 12.20 5.90
N TRP A 131 -8.02 12.90 4.91
CA TRP A 131 -6.83 13.72 5.12
C TRP A 131 -7.13 14.89 6.06
N LEU A 132 -8.23 15.59 5.84
CA LEU A 132 -8.67 16.69 6.70
C LEU A 132 -8.99 16.21 8.13
N GLU A 133 -9.63 15.05 8.28
CA GLU A 133 -9.86 14.42 9.60
C GLU A 133 -8.53 14.14 10.32
N TYR A 134 -7.56 13.55 9.61
CA TYR A 134 -6.26 13.20 10.17
C TYR A 134 -5.41 14.43 10.53
N ALA A 135 -5.34 15.40 9.62
CA ALA A 135 -4.57 16.62 9.81
C ALA A 135 -5.23 17.57 10.81
N GLY A 136 -6.56 17.66 10.81
CA GLY A 136 -7.33 18.43 11.78
C GLY A 136 -7.18 17.90 13.20
N GLY A 137 -7.21 16.58 13.39
CA GLY A 137 -6.93 15.95 14.68
C GLY A 137 -5.48 16.11 15.16
N ALA A 138 -4.54 16.39 14.25
CA ALA A 138 -3.17 16.77 14.60
C ALA A 138 -3.06 18.24 15.01
N ALA A 139 -3.77 19.12 14.30
CA ALA A 139 -3.81 20.56 14.57
C ALA A 139 -4.43 20.90 15.93
N SER A 140 -5.38 20.09 16.42
CA SER A 140 -5.93 20.27 17.78
C SER A 140 -4.91 20.04 18.91
N ASN A 141 -3.75 19.47 18.60
CA ASN A 141 -2.65 19.22 19.55
C ASN A 141 -1.43 20.13 19.30
N ASP A 142 -1.59 21.26 18.58
CA ASP A 142 -0.55 22.24 18.22
C ASP A 142 0.70 21.65 17.54
N THR A 143 0.63 20.42 17.04
CA THR A 143 1.78 19.72 16.44
C THR A 143 1.49 19.40 14.97
N PRO A 144 2.25 19.95 14.01
CA PRO A 144 2.05 19.63 12.60
C PRO A 144 2.29 18.14 12.33
N VAL A 145 1.56 17.59 11.36
CA VAL A 145 1.66 16.18 10.94
C VAL A 145 3.07 15.88 10.40
N PHE A 146 3.62 16.81 9.62
CA PHE A 146 4.98 16.79 9.11
C PHE A 146 5.41 18.22 8.82
N TRP A 147 6.72 18.47 8.79
CA TRP A 147 7.30 19.77 8.50
C TRP A 147 8.59 19.61 7.72
N GLN A 148 9.06 20.66 7.07
CA GLN A 148 10.35 20.66 6.40
C GLN A 148 11.43 21.15 7.38
N ASP A 149 12.49 20.38 7.52
CA ASP A 149 13.68 20.78 8.26
C ASP A 149 14.40 21.91 7.52
N VAL A 150 14.60 23.03 8.22
CA VAL A 150 15.13 24.27 7.62
C VAL A 150 16.59 24.11 7.20
N THR A 151 17.34 23.20 7.83
CA THR A 151 18.79 23.04 7.60
C THR A 151 19.08 22.08 6.46
N THR A 152 18.35 20.97 6.42
CA THR A 152 18.56 19.86 5.48
C THR A 152 17.58 19.87 4.32
N GLY A 153 16.47 20.61 4.43
CA GLY A 153 15.37 20.59 3.48
C GLY A 153 14.55 19.29 3.51
N ALA A 154 14.85 18.36 4.41
CA ALA A 154 14.18 17.06 4.52
C ALA A 154 12.83 17.18 5.25
N ILE A 155 11.84 16.40 4.82
CA ILE A 155 10.57 16.28 5.51
C ILE A 155 10.77 15.45 6.77
N GLN A 156 10.43 16.04 7.91
CA GLN A 156 10.31 15.38 9.20
C GLN A 156 8.85 15.05 9.47
N PHE A 157 8.61 13.93 10.12
CA PHE A 157 7.28 13.48 10.49
C PHE A 157 7.16 13.50 12.01
N ARG A 158 5.95 13.73 12.51
CA ARG A 158 5.66 13.71 13.94
C ARG A 158 6.09 12.40 14.61
N ASP A 159 5.83 11.28 13.94
CA ASP A 159 6.12 9.93 14.41
C ASP A 159 6.14 8.94 13.23
N GLU A 160 6.57 7.69 13.47
CA GLU A 160 6.67 6.65 12.44
C GLU A 160 5.31 6.29 11.84
N PHE A 161 4.25 6.29 12.65
CA PHE A 161 2.90 6.00 12.18
C PHE A 161 2.40 7.10 11.23
N THR A 162 2.77 8.34 11.51
CA THR A 162 2.47 9.51 10.69
C THR A 162 3.21 9.47 9.37
N ALA A 163 4.50 9.14 9.37
CA ALA A 163 5.27 8.94 8.15
C ALA A 163 4.62 7.89 7.23
N LEU A 164 4.22 6.74 7.80
CA LEU A 164 3.52 5.69 7.06
C LEU A 164 2.15 6.15 6.55
N THR A 165 1.38 6.84 7.39
CA THR A 165 0.03 7.33 7.02
C THR A 165 0.10 8.34 5.88
N VAL A 166 1.01 9.31 5.96
CA VAL A 166 1.25 10.31 4.91
C VAL A 166 1.71 9.65 3.61
N ALA A 167 2.55 8.61 3.68
CA ALA A 167 2.96 7.84 2.51
C ALA A 167 1.76 7.13 1.84
N TYR A 168 0.82 6.60 2.61
CA TYR A 168 -0.40 5.97 2.08
C TYR A 168 -1.39 6.98 1.47
N PHE A 169 -1.51 8.19 2.04
CA PHE A 169 -2.26 9.26 1.39
C PHE A 169 -1.63 9.65 0.05
N SER A 170 -0.30 9.71 0.02
CA SER A 170 0.44 9.99 -1.22
C SER A 170 0.26 8.87 -2.25
N ALA A 171 0.26 7.61 -1.81
CA ALA A 171 -0.03 6.45 -2.64
C ALA A 171 -1.45 6.48 -3.23
N ALA A 172 -2.46 6.82 -2.41
CA ALA A 172 -3.85 6.95 -2.85
C ALA A 172 -3.99 8.03 -3.93
N ARG A 173 -3.33 9.17 -3.75
CA ARG A 173 -3.31 10.27 -4.73
C ARG A 173 -2.62 9.90 -6.05
N ILE A 174 -1.52 9.15 -5.99
CA ILE A 174 -0.87 8.60 -7.19
C ILE A 174 -1.83 7.64 -7.92
N LEU A 175 -2.48 6.74 -7.18
CA LEU A 175 -3.44 5.80 -7.73
C LEU A 175 -4.65 6.50 -8.37
N LEU A 176 -5.20 7.54 -7.74
CA LEU A 176 -6.23 8.39 -8.33
C LEU A 176 -5.78 8.96 -9.67
N CYS A 177 -4.55 9.51 -9.75
CA CYS A 177 -4.01 10.03 -11.01
C CYS A 177 -3.88 8.94 -12.08
N ILE A 178 -3.40 7.74 -11.72
CA ILE A 178 -3.27 6.61 -12.65
C ILE A 178 -4.63 6.20 -13.19
N VAL A 179 -5.61 6.01 -12.30
CA VAL A 179 -6.97 5.61 -12.66
C VAL A 179 -7.69 6.70 -13.47
N MET A 180 -7.46 7.98 -13.14
CA MET A 180 -8.07 9.16 -13.79
C MET A 180 -7.45 9.52 -15.14
N SER A 181 -6.18 9.19 -15.40
CA SER A 181 -5.48 9.53 -16.66
C SER A 181 -6.18 9.04 -17.94
N ARG A 182 -7.24 8.22 -17.82
CA ARG A 182 -8.18 7.85 -18.88
C ARG A 182 -9.25 8.90 -19.23
N TYR A 183 -9.55 9.84 -18.34
CA TYR A 183 -10.62 10.83 -18.50
C TYR A 183 -10.13 12.20 -18.98
N THR A 184 -8.88 12.56 -18.69
CA THR A 184 -8.32 13.87 -19.04
C THR A 184 -6.82 13.76 -19.27
N GLU A 185 -6.36 13.98 -20.50
CA GLU A 185 -4.92 14.03 -20.85
C GLU A 185 -4.15 15.15 -20.13
N SER A 186 -4.82 16.12 -19.50
CA SER A 186 -4.18 17.36 -19.02
C SER A 186 -4.22 17.64 -17.51
N LEU A 187 -4.69 16.72 -16.66
CA LEU A 187 -4.97 17.07 -15.26
C LEU A 187 -4.18 16.24 -14.24
N PHE A 188 -3.27 16.96 -13.56
CA PHE A 188 -2.64 16.68 -12.27
C PHE A 188 -1.42 15.75 -12.25
N THR A 189 -0.25 16.32 -12.56
CA THR A 189 0.89 16.12 -11.65
C THR A 189 0.48 16.71 -10.31
N ILE A 190 0.11 15.91 -9.32
CA ILE A 190 0.25 16.36 -7.93
C ILE A 190 1.75 16.34 -7.67
N PRO A 191 2.44 17.49 -7.75
CA PRO A 191 3.88 17.46 -7.67
C PRO A 191 4.24 16.98 -6.26
N HIS A 192 5.34 16.25 -6.14
CA HIS A 192 5.93 15.81 -4.88
C HIS A 192 5.36 14.55 -4.20
N GLN A 193 4.23 13.94 -4.61
CA GLN A 193 3.71 12.72 -3.92
C GLN A 193 4.74 11.57 -3.87
N HIS A 194 5.41 11.31 -5.00
CA HIS A 194 6.51 10.34 -5.07
C HIS A 194 7.69 10.72 -4.16
N SER A 195 8.00 12.01 -4.05
CA SER A 195 9.06 12.52 -3.16
C SER A 195 8.70 12.33 -1.69
N ILE A 196 7.45 12.61 -1.32
CA ILE A 196 6.94 12.42 0.06
C ILE A 196 7.07 10.95 0.46
N ILE A 197 6.70 10.00 -0.41
CA ILE A 197 6.86 8.56 -0.14
C ILE A 197 8.33 8.20 0.10
N LEU A 198 9.25 8.71 -0.73
CA LEU A 198 10.68 8.45 -0.58
C LEU A 198 11.22 9.05 0.72
N GLN A 199 10.80 10.25 1.10
CA GLN A 199 11.21 10.89 2.34
C GLN A 199 10.63 10.17 3.57
N ALA A 200 9.37 9.72 3.52
CA ALA A 200 8.78 8.87 4.55
C ALA A 200 9.54 7.53 4.69
N SER A 201 9.94 6.93 3.57
CA SER A 201 10.75 5.71 3.58
C SER A 201 12.13 5.94 4.23
N GLN A 202 12.78 7.06 3.90
CA GLN A 202 14.07 7.43 4.48
C GLN A 202 13.95 7.70 5.98
N TYR A 203 12.93 8.44 6.40
CA TYR A 203 12.62 8.67 7.80
C TYR A 203 12.42 7.33 8.53
N LEU A 204 11.55 6.45 8.03
CA LEU A 204 11.29 5.15 8.66
C LEU A 204 12.51 4.22 8.68
N GLN A 205 13.44 4.36 7.72
CA GLN A 205 14.67 3.58 7.69
C GLN A 205 15.60 3.91 8.88
N THR A 206 15.55 5.12 9.43
CA THR A 206 16.42 5.52 10.55
C THR A 206 15.94 4.99 11.91
N TYR A 207 14.70 4.49 11.99
CA TYR A 207 14.13 3.95 13.22
C TYR A 207 14.16 2.42 13.22
N THR A 208 14.32 1.80 14.39
CA THR A 208 14.34 0.33 14.58
C THR A 208 12.98 -0.33 14.38
N ASN A 209 11.95 0.41 13.97
CA ASN A 209 10.60 -0.11 13.74
C ASN A 209 10.49 -0.82 12.38
N GLY A 210 11.01 -2.04 12.30
CA GLY A 210 10.96 -2.87 11.10
C GLY A 210 9.53 -3.14 10.57
N PHE A 211 8.50 -3.09 11.41
CA PHE A 211 7.12 -3.30 10.99
C PHE A 211 6.52 -2.13 10.23
N ALA A 212 6.78 -0.89 10.67
CA ALA A 212 6.35 0.30 9.94
C ALA A 212 7.07 0.40 8.59
N TYR A 213 8.36 0.09 8.57
CA TYR A 213 9.16 0.09 7.35
C TYR A 213 8.73 -1.02 6.37
N MET A 214 8.37 -2.20 6.85
CA MET A 214 7.81 -3.27 6.02
C MET A 214 6.51 -2.86 5.32
N ARG A 215 5.65 -2.08 6.00
CA ARG A 215 4.41 -1.56 5.42
C ARG A 215 4.64 -0.49 4.34
N MET A 216 5.88 0.01 4.16
CA MET A 216 6.21 0.91 3.05
C MET A 216 6.31 0.20 1.69
N ALA A 217 6.16 -1.12 1.64
CA ALA A 217 6.26 -1.89 0.40
C ALA A 217 5.28 -1.41 -0.69
N THR A 218 3.99 -1.18 -0.37
CA THR A 218 3.02 -0.69 -1.38
C THR A 218 3.38 0.71 -1.89
N PRO A 219 3.57 1.74 -1.04
CA PRO A 219 3.93 3.07 -1.52
C PRO A 219 5.23 3.07 -2.34
N LEU A 220 6.27 2.35 -1.89
CA LEU A 220 7.55 2.27 -2.62
C LEU A 220 7.40 1.58 -3.98
N LEU A 221 6.59 0.53 -4.07
CA LEU A 221 6.35 -0.15 -5.33
C LEU A 221 5.62 0.78 -6.32
N LEU A 222 4.66 1.59 -5.86
CA LEU A 222 4.02 2.61 -6.71
C LEU A 222 5.04 3.62 -7.24
N VAL A 223 5.98 4.08 -6.40
CA VAL A 223 7.05 4.98 -6.85
C VAL A 223 7.95 4.33 -7.88
N ALA A 224 8.36 3.07 -7.65
CA ALA A 224 9.22 2.33 -8.56
C ALA A 224 8.57 2.13 -9.94
N LEU A 225 7.25 1.90 -9.97
CA LEU A 225 6.50 1.66 -11.21
C LEU A 225 6.08 2.95 -11.92
N HIS A 226 5.67 3.99 -11.20
CA HIS A 226 4.90 5.09 -11.77
C HIS A 226 5.51 6.48 -11.60
N SER A 227 6.62 6.63 -10.87
CA SER A 227 7.25 7.96 -10.79
C SER A 227 7.70 8.43 -12.19
N PRO A 228 7.43 9.69 -12.57
CA PRO A 228 7.90 10.24 -13.84
C PRO A 228 9.44 10.38 -13.86
N ALA A 229 10.09 10.56 -12.71
CA ALA A 229 11.53 10.76 -12.61
C ALA A 229 12.28 9.43 -12.45
N SER A 230 13.21 9.11 -13.36
CA SER A 230 14.01 7.86 -13.29
C SER A 230 14.75 7.73 -11.98
N SER A 231 15.36 8.82 -11.50
CA SER A 231 16.07 8.84 -10.23
C SER A 231 15.20 8.49 -9.02
N GLN A 232 13.90 8.78 -9.06
CA GLN A 232 12.97 8.37 -8.00
C GLN A 232 12.59 6.89 -8.12
N ARG A 233 12.38 6.40 -9.34
CA ARG A 233 12.13 4.96 -9.60
C ARG A 233 13.32 4.11 -9.15
N GLU A 234 14.53 4.55 -9.46
CA GLU A 234 15.79 3.90 -9.05
C GLU A 234 15.95 3.89 -7.53
N LYS A 235 15.71 5.02 -6.85
CA LYS A 235 15.74 5.09 -5.37
C LYS A 235 14.75 4.14 -4.71
N ALA A 236 13.52 4.06 -5.24
CA ALA A 236 12.51 3.13 -4.73
C ALA A 236 12.90 1.67 -4.98
N THR A 237 13.44 1.36 -6.17
CA THR A 237 13.92 0.02 -6.52
C THR A 237 15.06 -0.42 -5.59
N ALA A 238 16.00 0.48 -5.31
CA ALA A 238 17.12 0.24 -4.40
C ALA A 238 16.67 -0.05 -2.96
N CYS A 239 15.47 0.38 -2.52
CA CYS A 239 14.92 -0.06 -1.24
C CYS A 239 14.66 -1.57 -1.25
N PHE A 240 14.01 -2.09 -2.29
CA PHE A 240 13.75 -3.52 -2.42
C PHE A 240 15.06 -4.31 -2.60
N GLU A 241 15.99 -3.85 -3.43
CA GLU A 241 17.29 -4.52 -3.58
C GLU A 241 18.05 -4.65 -2.26
N ARG A 242 17.97 -3.64 -1.38
CA ARG A 242 18.56 -3.73 -0.03
C ARG A 242 17.84 -4.74 0.87
N TRP A 243 16.56 -5.00 0.65
CA TRP A 243 15.75 -5.93 1.44
C TRP A 243 15.90 -7.39 1.02
N ILE A 244 16.38 -7.67 -0.21
CA ILE A 244 16.41 -9.05 -0.75
C ILE A 244 17.28 -9.99 0.08
N ASN A 245 18.39 -9.49 0.63
CA ASN A 245 19.35 -10.24 1.44
C ASN A 245 19.20 -9.96 2.95
N LYS A 246 18.07 -9.39 3.35
CA LYS A 246 17.78 -8.90 4.71
C LYS A 246 16.40 -9.43 5.17
N PRO A 247 15.99 -9.17 6.42
CA PRO A 247 14.58 -9.27 6.76
C PRO A 247 13.75 -8.49 5.72
N MET A 248 12.71 -9.11 5.15
CA MET A 248 11.87 -8.69 4.01
C MET A 248 12.23 -9.25 2.62
N SER A 249 12.93 -10.39 2.56
CA SER A 249 13.31 -11.03 1.29
C SER A 249 12.11 -11.38 0.39
N GLY A 250 11.00 -11.89 0.94
CA GLY A 250 9.81 -12.26 0.16
C GLY A 250 9.09 -11.07 -0.48
N ILE A 251 8.90 -10.00 0.30
CA ILE A 251 8.36 -8.72 -0.18
C ILE A 251 9.26 -8.16 -1.29
N SER A 252 10.57 -8.17 -1.07
CA SER A 252 11.55 -7.70 -2.05
C SER A 252 11.50 -8.50 -3.35
N ALA A 253 11.49 -9.84 -3.26
CA ALA A 253 11.47 -10.71 -4.42
C ALA A 253 10.25 -10.42 -5.31
N LEU A 254 9.06 -10.30 -4.70
CA LEU A 254 7.83 -9.93 -5.40
C LEU A 254 7.89 -8.55 -6.05
N ALA A 255 8.36 -7.55 -5.33
CA ALA A 255 8.47 -6.19 -5.85
C ALA A 255 9.43 -6.14 -7.04
N LEU A 256 10.63 -6.72 -6.91
CA LEU A 256 11.65 -6.73 -7.96
C LEU A 256 11.21 -7.50 -9.19
N GLU A 257 10.52 -8.64 -9.01
CA GLU A 257 9.92 -9.39 -10.12
C GLU A 257 8.90 -8.53 -10.87
N ARG A 258 8.00 -7.84 -10.14
CA ARG A 258 7.00 -6.95 -10.73
C ARG A 258 7.63 -5.77 -11.46
N ILE A 259 8.64 -5.14 -10.89
CA ILE A 259 9.39 -4.03 -11.51
C ILE A 259 10.05 -4.49 -12.81
N ARG A 260 10.72 -5.65 -12.80
CA ARG A 260 11.33 -6.22 -14.01
C ARG A 260 10.30 -6.47 -15.10
N ARG A 261 9.16 -7.09 -14.78
CA ARG A 261 8.06 -7.31 -15.73
C ARG A 261 7.52 -5.99 -16.29
N HIS A 262 7.49 -4.91 -15.50
CA HIS A 262 7.05 -3.60 -15.97
C HIS A 262 8.00 -2.95 -16.98
N LEU A 263 9.32 -3.20 -16.84
CA LEU A 263 10.35 -2.63 -17.70
C LEU A 263 10.56 -3.40 -19.00
N VAL A 264 10.16 -4.67 -19.07
CA VAL A 264 10.24 -5.46 -20.31
C VAL A 264 9.11 -5.01 -21.25
N PRO A 265 9.42 -4.51 -22.47
CA PRO A 265 8.38 -4.19 -23.44
C PRO A 265 7.62 -5.48 -23.81
N LYS A 266 6.29 -5.46 -23.73
CA LYS A 266 5.44 -6.54 -24.24
C LYS A 266 5.79 -6.70 -25.72
N LYS A 267 6.59 -7.73 -26.07
CA LYS A 267 6.72 -8.14 -27.47
C LYS A 267 5.31 -8.54 -27.91
N HIS A 268 4.73 -7.77 -28.82
CA HIS A 268 3.57 -8.22 -29.57
C HIS A 268 3.97 -9.53 -30.26
N LEU A 269 3.55 -10.66 -29.69
CA LEU A 269 3.46 -11.91 -30.41
C LEU A 269 2.29 -11.73 -31.38
N THR A 270 2.58 -11.14 -32.54
CA THR A 270 1.75 -11.31 -33.72
C THR A 270 1.90 -12.76 -34.16
N ALA A 271 0.89 -13.57 -33.84
CA ALA A 271 0.60 -14.79 -34.57
C ALA A 271 -0.35 -14.44 -35.72
#